data_AF-A0A0T5ZUQ4-F1
#
_entry.id   AF-A0A0T5ZUQ4-F1
#
_cell.length_a   1.000
_cell.length_b   1.000
_cell.length_c   1.000
_cell.angle_alpha   90.00
_cell.angle_beta   90.00
_cell.angle_gamma   90.00
#
_symmetry.space_group_name_H-M   'P 1'
#
loop_
_entity.id
_entity.type
_entity.pdbx_description
1 polymer ?
#
loop_
_entity_poly.entity_id
_entity_poly.type
_entity_poly.pdbx_seq_one_letter_code
_entity_poly.pdbx_strand_id
1 'polypeptide(L)'
;MQEKIKGHSLKESIVIAFNLGVWMKQQKGQTGNVSEAAKELRDTIYWNMFKQYGDAYPSDLLNANVEYFLEIALLGYILPGVCLPDEELKSRLLALIEARAKGEAPQQLIEQHSTVTTFHN
;
A
#
# COMPACT_ATOMS: atom_id res chain seq x y z
N MET A 1 7.58 2.03 32.42
CA MET A 1 6.21 2.40 32.00
C MET A 1 6.35 3.03 30.62
N GLN A 2 6.26 2.22 29.55
CA GLN A 2 6.39 2.73 28.17
C GLN A 2 4.98 3.06 27.67
N GLU A 3 4.67 4.34 27.56
CA GLU A 3 3.47 4.80 26.90
C GLU A 3 3.55 4.41 25.42
N LYS A 4 2.73 3.46 25.01
CA LYS A 4 2.43 3.18 23.61
C LYS A 4 1.87 4.45 22.99
N ILE A 5 2.72 5.19 22.27
CA ILE A 5 2.26 6.13 21.25
C ILE A 5 1.38 5.31 20.31
N LYS A 6 0.07 5.59 20.29
CA LYS A 6 -0.89 5.00 19.35
C LYS A 6 -0.61 5.54 17.94
N GLY A 7 0.56 5.20 17.38
CA GLY A 7 0.80 5.27 15.95
C GLY A 7 0.14 4.07 15.28
N HIS A 8 -0.43 4.28 14.11
CA HIS A 8 -0.83 3.16 13.26
C HIS A 8 0.37 2.24 13.04
N SER A 9 0.17 0.93 13.16
CA SER A 9 1.23 -0.02 12.79
C SER A 9 1.57 0.15 11.31
N LEU A 10 2.81 -0.14 10.91
CA LEU A 10 3.22 -0.07 9.50
C LEU A 10 2.25 -0.84 8.58
N LYS A 11 1.79 -2.00 9.05
CA LYS A 11 0.75 -2.81 8.40
C LYS A 11 -0.56 -2.05 8.19
N GLU A 12 -1.05 -1.36 9.21
CA GLU A 12 -2.27 -0.55 9.10
C GLU A 12 -2.10 0.59 8.09
N SER A 13 -0.97 1.29 8.11
CA SER A 13 -0.69 2.36 7.14
C SER A 13 -0.64 1.84 5.70
N ILE A 14 -0.04 0.67 5.47
CA ILE A 14 -0.02 -0.02 4.16
C ILE A 14 -1.45 -0.36 3.71
N VAL A 15 -2.26 -0.95 4.59
CA VAL A 15 -3.66 -1.31 4.29
C VAL A 15 -4.50 -0.07 3.97
N ILE A 16 -4.34 1.02 4.74
CA ILE A 16 -5.05 2.29 4.53
C ILE A 16 -4.70 2.87 3.16
N ALA A 17 -3.41 2.94 2.82
CA ALA A 17 -2.96 3.45 1.53
C ALA A 17 -3.52 2.63 0.36
N PHE A 18 -3.45 1.29 0.45
CA PHE A 18 -3.99 0.40 -0.58
C PHE A 18 -5.50 0.60 -0.77
N ASN A 19 -6.26 0.63 0.32
CA ASN A 19 -7.71 0.79 0.26
C ASN A 19 -8.12 2.18 -0.23
N LEU A 20 -7.31 3.23 0.01
CA LEU A 20 -7.53 4.55 -0.57
C LEU A 20 -7.47 4.50 -2.11
N GLY A 21 -6.52 3.75 -2.66
CA GLY A 21 -6.43 3.47 -4.08
C GLY A 21 -7.66 2.76 -4.65
N VAL A 22 -8.10 1.70 -3.97
CA VAL A 22 -9.31 0.94 -4.36
C VAL A 22 -10.54 1.84 -4.36
N TRP A 23 -10.72 2.65 -3.32
CA TRP A 23 -11.81 3.61 -3.22
C TRP A 23 -11.79 4.62 -4.37
N MET A 24 -10.61 5.15 -4.69
CA MET A 24 -10.45 6.09 -5.81
C MET A 24 -10.82 5.44 -7.16
N LYS A 25 -10.49 4.15 -7.36
CA LYS A 25 -10.89 3.41 -8.56
C LYS A 25 -12.40 3.23 -8.64
N GLN A 26 -13.06 2.95 -7.52
CA GLN A 26 -14.52 2.84 -7.45
C GLN A 26 -15.21 4.18 -7.75
N GLN A 27 -14.65 5.29 -7.25
CA GLN A 27 -15.15 6.65 -7.51
C GLN A 27 -15.05 7.05 -8.98
N LYS A 28 -13.87 6.84 -9.59
CA LYS A 28 -13.59 7.25 -10.98
C LYS A 28 -14.08 6.25 -12.04
N GLY A 29 -14.49 5.05 -11.64
CA GLY A 29 -14.94 3.99 -12.53
C GLY A 29 -13.84 3.41 -13.43
N GLN A 30 -14.26 2.74 -14.51
CA GLN A 30 -13.33 2.03 -15.41
C GLN A 30 -12.50 2.97 -16.30
N THR A 31 -12.94 4.19 -16.56
CA THR A 31 -12.31 5.15 -17.48
C THR A 31 -11.38 6.17 -16.82
N GLY A 32 -11.22 6.11 -15.50
CA GLY A 32 -10.35 7.04 -14.78
C GLY A 32 -8.89 7.00 -15.25
N ASN A 33 -8.29 8.17 -15.43
CA ASN A 33 -6.89 8.33 -15.82
C ASN A 33 -5.97 8.11 -14.61
N VAL A 34 -4.98 7.21 -14.74
CA VAL A 34 -4.00 6.90 -13.69
C VAL A 34 -3.19 8.12 -13.26
N SER A 35 -2.82 9.01 -14.19
CA SER A 35 -2.06 10.23 -13.85
C SER A 35 -2.87 11.23 -13.04
N GLU A 36 -4.18 11.33 -13.29
CA GLU A 36 -5.07 12.17 -12.49
C GLU A 36 -5.28 11.56 -11.10
N ALA A 37 -5.51 10.24 -11.04
CA ALA A 37 -5.62 9.52 -9.78
C ALA A 37 -4.33 9.66 -8.94
N ALA A 38 -3.16 9.58 -9.57
CA ALA A 38 -1.87 9.74 -8.87
C ALA A 38 -1.74 11.12 -8.21
N LYS A 39 -2.14 12.20 -8.91
CA LYS A 39 -2.13 13.56 -8.34
C LYS A 39 -3.07 13.67 -7.14
N GLU A 40 -4.31 13.25 -7.29
CA GLU A 40 -5.31 13.34 -6.21
C GLU A 40 -4.96 12.47 -5.00
N LEU A 41 -4.45 11.26 -5.23
CA LEU A 41 -3.97 10.37 -4.17
C LEU A 41 -2.78 10.99 -3.45
N ARG A 42 -1.80 11.52 -4.19
CA ARG A 42 -0.60 12.16 -3.62
C ARG A 42 -0.97 13.33 -2.72
N ASP A 43 -1.86 14.21 -3.19
CA ASP A 43 -2.31 15.38 -2.41
C ASP A 43 -3.04 14.92 -1.15
N THR A 44 -3.93 13.92 -1.27
CA THR A 44 -4.67 13.36 -0.13
C THR A 44 -3.73 12.77 0.91
N ILE A 45 -2.75 11.97 0.49
CA ILE A 45 -1.76 11.34 1.36
C ILE A 45 -0.90 12.42 2.02
N TYR A 46 -0.38 13.38 1.24
CA TYR A 46 0.42 14.48 1.75
C TYR A 46 -0.31 15.24 2.86
N TRP A 47 -1.56 15.66 2.64
CA TRP A 47 -2.32 16.41 3.63
C TRP A 47 -2.59 15.62 4.90
N ASN A 48 -2.90 14.32 4.77
CA ASN A 48 -3.09 13.45 5.93
C ASN A 48 -1.80 13.33 6.77
N MET A 49 -0.66 13.16 6.12
CA MET A 49 0.63 13.06 6.81
C MET A 49 1.06 14.40 7.40
N PHE A 50 0.95 15.49 6.64
CA PHE A 50 1.33 16.83 7.09
C PHE A 50 0.53 17.26 8.32
N LYS A 51 -0.78 17.00 8.34
CA LYS A 51 -1.64 17.31 9.50
C LYS A 51 -1.18 16.59 10.78
N GLN A 52 -0.61 15.40 10.65
CA GLN A 52 -0.21 14.58 11.78
C GLN A 52 1.25 14.75 12.18
N TYR A 53 2.13 15.05 11.23
CA TYR A 53 3.58 14.94 11.36
C TYR A 53 4.36 16.14 10.84
N GLY A 54 3.70 17.15 10.24
CA GLY A 54 4.33 18.26 9.52
C GLY A 54 5.28 19.10 10.36
N ASP A 55 5.00 19.28 11.65
CA ASP A 55 5.84 20.04 12.57
C ASP A 55 6.91 19.17 13.27
N ALA A 56 6.79 17.84 13.16
CA ALA A 56 7.62 16.89 13.91
C ALA A 56 8.77 16.30 13.09
N TYR A 57 8.69 16.33 11.77
CA TYR A 57 9.65 15.68 10.88
C TYR A 57 10.08 16.59 9.71
N PRO A 58 11.31 16.40 9.18
CA PRO A 58 11.77 17.13 8.00
C PRO A 58 10.89 16.90 6.77
N SER A 59 10.76 17.92 5.91
CA SER A 59 9.97 17.86 4.67
C SER A 59 10.38 16.71 3.75
N ASP A 60 11.67 16.42 3.65
CA ASP A 60 12.19 15.39 2.76
C ASP A 60 11.77 13.99 3.22
N LEU A 61 11.74 13.75 4.53
CA LEU A 61 11.26 12.49 5.10
C LEU A 61 9.75 12.34 4.92
N LEU A 62 9.00 13.44 5.08
CA LEU A 62 7.56 13.45 4.82
C LEU A 62 7.28 13.09 3.35
N ASN A 63 7.97 13.75 2.42
CA ASN A 63 7.82 13.51 0.99
C ASN A 63 8.20 12.07 0.60
N ALA A 64 9.29 11.53 1.14
CA ALA A 64 9.68 10.14 0.86
C ALA A 64 8.59 9.14 1.29
N ASN A 65 7.96 9.37 2.46
CA ASN A 65 6.85 8.53 2.91
C ASN A 65 5.59 8.72 2.06
N VAL A 66 5.30 9.96 1.63
CA VAL A 66 4.17 10.24 0.73
C VAL A 66 4.31 9.47 -0.58
N GLU A 67 5.50 9.50 -1.20
CA GLU A 67 5.74 8.75 -2.45
C GLU A 67 5.62 7.23 -2.21
N TYR A 68 6.15 6.71 -1.10
CA TYR A 68 6.00 5.29 -0.75
C TYR A 68 4.53 4.87 -0.61
N PHE A 69 3.71 5.64 0.11
CA PHE A 69 2.29 5.34 0.26
C PHE A 69 1.51 5.59 -1.04
N LEU A 70 1.96 6.51 -1.89
CA LEU A 70 1.39 6.73 -3.21
C LEU A 70 1.56 5.50 -4.10
N GLU A 71 2.74 4.89 -4.12
CA GLU A 71 2.98 3.64 -4.87
C GLU A 71 2.00 2.53 -4.43
N ILE A 72 1.81 2.37 -3.12
CA ILE A 72 0.86 1.38 -2.56
C ILE A 72 -0.58 1.71 -2.96
N ALA A 73 -0.97 2.99 -2.89
CA ALA A 73 -2.29 3.43 -3.31
C ALA A 73 -2.52 3.19 -4.81
N LEU A 74 -1.51 3.40 -5.65
CA LEU A 74 -1.59 3.13 -7.08
C LEU A 74 -1.75 1.63 -7.38
N LEU A 75 -1.11 0.75 -6.60
CA LEU A 75 -1.39 -0.68 -6.69
C LEU A 75 -2.87 -0.99 -6.40
N GLY A 76 -3.43 -0.39 -5.34
CA GLY A 76 -4.86 -0.50 -5.02
C GLY A 76 -5.78 0.06 -6.10
N TYR A 77 -5.37 1.12 -6.79
CA TYR A 77 -6.13 1.73 -7.88
C TYR A 77 -6.13 0.87 -9.16
N ILE A 78 -4.99 0.28 -9.51
CA ILE A 78 -4.79 -0.45 -10.76
C ILE A 78 -5.35 -1.87 -10.67
N LEU A 79 -5.13 -2.58 -9.57
CA LEU A 79 -5.40 -4.01 -9.44
C LEU A 79 -6.84 -4.41 -9.80
N PRO A 80 -7.90 -3.68 -9.41
CA PRO A 80 -9.28 -4.01 -9.79
C PRO A 80 -9.57 -3.96 -11.29
N GLY A 81 -8.72 -3.29 -12.08
CA GLY A 81 -8.81 -3.26 -13.55
C GLY A 81 -8.01 -4.37 -14.24
N VAL A 82 -7.19 -5.12 -13.50
CA VAL A 82 -6.29 -6.16 -14.03
C VAL A 82 -6.79 -7.56 -13.69
N CYS A 83 -7.33 -7.76 -12.49
CA CYS A 83 -7.87 -9.05 -12.06
C CYS A 83 -9.14 -8.87 -11.22
N LEU A 84 -9.88 -9.98 -11.06
CA LEU A 84 -11.01 -10.00 -10.14
C LEU A 84 -10.54 -9.80 -8.69
N PRO A 85 -11.39 -9.24 -7.81
CA PRO A 85 -11.09 -9.14 -6.40
C PRO A 85 -10.80 -10.51 -5.78
N ASP A 86 -9.64 -10.65 -5.15
CA ASP A 86 -9.21 -11.85 -4.46
C ASP A 86 -8.53 -11.43 -3.14
N GLU A 87 -9.12 -11.83 -2.02
CA GLU A 87 -8.64 -11.43 -0.69
C GLU A 87 -7.35 -12.15 -0.29
N GLU A 88 -7.07 -13.34 -0.82
CA GLU A 88 -5.82 -14.06 -0.57
C GLU A 88 -4.65 -13.34 -1.25
N LEU A 89 -4.81 -12.99 -2.54
CA LEU A 89 -3.86 -12.19 -3.31
C LEU A 89 -3.62 -10.85 -2.63
N LYS A 90 -4.67 -10.14 -2.24
CA LYS A 90 -4.56 -8.87 -1.51
C LYS A 90 -3.77 -9.04 -0.22
N SER A 91 -4.14 -10.01 0.62
CA SER A 91 -3.46 -10.28 1.89
C SER A 91 -1.97 -10.59 1.68
N ARG A 92 -1.66 -11.47 0.73
CA ARG A 92 -0.29 -11.84 0.38
C ARG A 92 0.51 -10.64 -0.16
N LEU A 93 -0.09 -9.83 -1.03
CA LEU A 93 0.55 -8.62 -1.56
C LEU A 93 0.91 -7.65 -0.44
N LEU A 94 -0.03 -7.36 0.48
CA LEU A 94 0.20 -6.43 1.58
C LEU A 94 1.26 -6.97 2.57
N ALA A 95 1.29 -8.29 2.80
CA ALA A 95 2.34 -8.93 3.60
C ALA A 95 3.74 -8.81 2.95
N LEU A 96 3.84 -9.01 1.63
CA LEU A 96 5.09 -8.83 0.89
C LEU A 96 5.58 -7.38 0.93
N ILE A 97 4.68 -6.41 0.83
CA ILE A 97 4.99 -4.98 0.96
C ILE A 97 5.50 -4.68 2.38
N GLU A 98 4.82 -5.19 3.41
CA GLU A 98 5.23 -5.02 4.81
C GLU A 98 6.61 -5.62 5.08
N ALA A 99 6.87 -6.84 4.60
CA ALA A 99 8.15 -7.52 4.75
C ALA A 99 9.29 -6.75 4.06
N ARG A 100 9.05 -6.25 2.84
CA ARG A 100 10.00 -5.39 2.12
C ARG A 100 10.31 -4.12 2.90
N ALA A 101 9.30 -3.48 3.48
CA ALA A 101 9.46 -2.25 4.26
C ALA A 101 10.28 -2.47 5.55
N LYS A 102 10.25 -3.69 6.10
CA LYS A 102 11.08 -4.12 7.24
C LYS A 102 12.50 -4.54 6.84
N GLY A 103 12.80 -4.64 5.55
CA GLY A 103 14.09 -5.10 5.04
C GLY A 103 14.26 -6.63 5.07
N GLU A 104 13.17 -7.39 5.10
CA GLU A 104 13.20 -8.85 5.06
C GLU A 104 13.55 -9.35 3.64
N ALA A 105 14.46 -10.33 3.52
CA ALA A 105 14.95 -10.80 2.22
C ALA A 105 13.89 -11.68 1.49
N PRO A 106 13.76 -11.58 0.15
CA PRO A 106 12.73 -12.28 -0.61
C PRO A 106 12.74 -13.81 -0.48
N GLN A 107 13.90 -14.41 -0.18
CA GLN A 107 14.08 -15.87 -0.14
C GLN A 107 13.28 -16.55 0.99
N GLN A 108 12.97 -15.86 2.09
CA GLN A 108 12.19 -16.44 3.19
C GLN A 108 10.68 -16.47 2.93
N LEU A 109 10.18 -15.70 1.95
CA LEU A 109 8.74 -15.58 1.66
C LEU A 109 8.27 -16.52 0.54
N ILE A 110 9.18 -16.98 -0.32
CA ILE A 110 8.87 -17.87 -1.45
C ILE A 110 8.73 -19.33 -1.00
N GLU A 111 9.46 -19.74 0.05
CA GLU A 111 9.43 -21.12 0.55
C GLU A 111 8.15 -21.47 1.32
N GLN A 112 7.43 -20.50 1.90
CA GLN A 112 6.23 -20.79 2.70
C GLN A 112 4.92 -20.94 1.90
N HIS A 113 4.88 -20.53 0.64
CA HIS A 113 3.66 -20.56 -0.19
C HIS A 113 3.82 -21.34 -1.51
N SER A 114 4.92 -22.08 -1.68
CA SER A 114 5.14 -22.90 -2.88
C SER A 114 4.61 -24.33 -2.69
N THR A 115 3.29 -24.49 -2.53
CA THR A 115 2.66 -25.77 -2.90
C THR A 115 2.41 -25.72 -4.40
N VAL A 116 3.44 -26.06 -5.17
CA VAL A 116 3.33 -26.22 -6.62
C VAL A 116 2.35 -27.35 -6.91
N THR A 117 1.20 -27.02 -7.50
CA THR A 117 0.29 -28.00 -8.09
C THR A 117 1.00 -28.68 -9.26
N THR A 118 1.54 -29.87 -9.03
CA THR A 118 2.08 -30.72 -10.09
C THR A 118 0.90 -31.25 -10.91
N PHE A 119 0.64 -30.67 -12.08
CA PHE A 119 -0.23 -31.28 -13.08
C PHE A 119 0.45 -32.54 -13.61
N HIS A 120 -0.12 -33.70 -13.29
CA HIS A 120 0.24 -34.96 -13.92
C HIS A 120 -0.65 -35.11 -15.17
N ASN A 121 -0.01 -35.26 -16.34
CA ASN A 121 -0.65 -35.75 -17.56
C ASN A 121 -0.78 -37.28 -17.50
#